data_AF-A0A101URV9-F1
#
_entry.id   AF-A0A101URV9-F1
#
_cell.length_a   1.000
_cell.length_b   1.000
_cell.length_c   1.000
_cell.angle_alpha   90.00
_cell.angle_beta   90.00
_cell.angle_gamma   90.00
#
_symmetry.space_group_name_H-M   'P 1'
#
loop_
_entity.id
_entity.type
_entity.pdbx_description
1 polymer ?
#
loop_
_entity_poly.entity_id
_entity_poly.type
_entity_poly.pdbx_seq_one_letter_code
_entity_poly.pdbx_strand_id
1 'polypeptide(L)'
;MLDAIRTACEAMRVLLATRQGAVHASTAAINQLKALSIAAPDDLRTELRRLSRSQQVTRCASLRDRSALSTEHRMTIRALRSTAQRVRHLQAEARELRTSSSSSSTNRHQNPWSYSASVQSRPHPA
;
A
#
# COMPACT_ATOMS: atom_id res chain seq x y z
N MET A 1 18.97 16.37 -23.65
CA MET A 1 17.81 16.95 -22.91
C MET A 1 16.52 16.16 -23.13
N LEU A 2 16.11 15.88 -24.38
CA LEU A 2 14.90 15.11 -24.69
C LEU A 2 14.93 13.67 -24.15
N ASP A 3 16.09 12.98 -24.20
CA ASP A 3 16.22 11.63 -23.65
C ASP A 3 16.03 11.58 -22.13
N ALA A 4 16.54 12.56 -21.39
CA ALA A 4 16.40 12.62 -19.94
C ALA A 4 14.93 12.81 -19.52
N ILE A 5 14.17 13.62 -20.26
CA ILE A 5 12.73 13.81 -20.04
C ILE A 5 11.97 12.52 -20.35
N ARG A 6 12.29 11.86 -21.48
CA ARG A 6 11.70 10.57 -21.88
C ARG A 6 11.93 9.49 -20.83
N THR A 7 13.15 9.34 -20.33
CA THR A 7 13.48 8.34 -19.31
C THR A 7 12.78 8.59 -17.97
N ALA A 8 12.62 9.85 -17.56
CA ALA A 8 11.92 10.20 -16.33
C ALA A 8 10.41 9.90 -16.41
N CYS A 9 9.78 10.22 -17.55
CA CYS A 9 8.39 9.87 -17.80
C CYS A 9 8.18 8.35 -17.78
N GLU A 10 9.09 7.58 -18.40
CA GLU A 10 8.99 6.12 -18.44
C GLU A 10 9.10 5.49 -17.05
N ALA A 11 10.05 5.95 -16.23
CA ALA A 11 10.18 5.48 -14.85
C ALA A 11 8.90 5.72 -14.03
N MET A 12 8.26 6.88 -14.20
CA MET A 12 6.99 7.19 -13.52
C MET A 12 5.84 6.32 -14.03
N ARG A 13 5.75 6.08 -15.35
CA ARG A 13 4.74 5.19 -15.93
C ARG A 13 4.86 3.77 -15.39
N VAL A 14 6.09 3.25 -15.27
CA VAL A 14 6.36 1.93 -14.69
C VAL A 14 5.85 1.87 -13.25
N LEU A 15 6.20 2.84 -12.39
CA LEU A 15 5.73 2.86 -11.00
C LEU A 15 4.20 2.95 -10.87
N LEU A 16 3.57 3.77 -11.70
CA LEU A 16 2.11 3.90 -11.72
C LEU A 16 1.41 2.63 -12.19
N ALA A 17 1.95 1.98 -13.23
CA ALA A 17 1.43 0.71 -13.75
C ALA A 17 1.53 -0.40 -12.69
N THR A 18 2.68 -0.54 -12.02
CA THR A 18 2.86 -1.51 -10.93
C THR A 18 1.89 -1.24 -9.79
N ARG A 19 1.73 0.02 -9.38
CA ARG A 19 0.78 0.40 -8.33
C ARG A 19 -0.65 0.02 -8.72
N GLN A 20 -1.05 0.27 -9.96
CA GLN A 20 -2.39 -0.09 -10.44
C GLN A 20 -2.60 -1.60 -10.41
N GLY A 21 -1.58 -2.38 -10.78
CA GLY A 21 -1.58 -3.84 -10.65
C GLY A 21 -1.82 -4.30 -9.21
N ALA A 22 -1.09 -3.74 -8.24
CA ALA A 22 -1.27 -4.04 -6.83
C ALA A 22 -2.68 -3.71 -6.32
N VAL A 23 -3.26 -2.57 -6.74
CA VAL A 23 -4.64 -2.17 -6.41
C VAL A 23 -5.67 -3.14 -7.00
N HIS A 24 -5.50 -3.55 -8.26
CA HIS A 24 -6.38 -4.53 -8.90
C HIS A 24 -6.32 -5.88 -8.22
N ALA A 25 -5.12 -6.39 -7.95
CA ALA A 25 -4.92 -7.64 -7.22
C ALA A 25 -5.51 -7.57 -5.80
N SER A 26 -5.38 -6.42 -5.11
CA SER A 26 -5.99 -6.22 -3.79
C SER A 26 -7.51 -6.30 -3.88
N THR A 27 -8.10 -5.70 -4.90
CA THR A 27 -9.55 -5.75 -5.14
C THR A 27 -10.03 -7.19 -5.35
N ALA A 28 -9.34 -7.95 -6.21
CA ALA A 28 -9.64 -9.35 -6.46
C ALA A 28 -9.50 -10.20 -5.18
N ALA A 29 -8.42 -10.00 -4.41
CA ALA A 29 -8.20 -10.72 -3.16
C ALA A 29 -9.29 -10.44 -2.12
N ILE A 30 -9.80 -9.21 -2.04
CA ILE A 30 -10.92 -8.93 -1.13
C ILE A 30 -12.23 -9.54 -1.64
N ASN A 31 -12.48 -9.56 -2.95
CA ASN A 31 -13.65 -10.23 -3.49
C ASN A 31 -13.61 -11.73 -3.17
N GLN A 32 -12.44 -12.36 -3.26
CA GLN A 32 -12.26 -13.75 -2.81
C GLN A 32 -12.51 -13.90 -1.30
N LEU A 33 -12.04 -12.97 -0.47
CA LEU A 33 -12.30 -13.00 0.98
C LEU A 33 -13.80 -12.97 1.29
N LYS A 34 -14.56 -12.15 0.56
CA LYS A 34 -16.02 -12.07 0.69
C LYS A 34 -16.70 -13.38 0.30
N ALA A 35 -16.30 -13.99 -0.82
CA ALA A 35 -16.83 -15.28 -1.26
C ALA A 35 -16.58 -16.37 -0.21
N LEU A 36 -15.37 -16.44 0.34
CA LEU A 36 -15.03 -17.35 1.44
C LEU A 36 -15.85 -17.08 2.70
N SER A 37 -16.09 -15.81 3.04
CA SER A 37 -16.93 -15.45 4.21
C SER A 37 -18.38 -15.89 4.04
N ILE A 38 -18.90 -15.96 2.81
CA ILE A 38 -20.25 -16.45 2.53
C ILE A 38 -20.30 -17.97 2.66
N ALA A 39 -19.28 -18.67 2.15
CA ALA A 39 -19.18 -20.14 2.20
C ALA A 39 -18.74 -20.68 3.57
N ALA A 40 -18.23 -19.84 4.48
CA ALA A 40 -17.71 -20.28 5.77
C ALA A 40 -18.79 -20.90 6.70
N PRO A 41 -18.42 -21.82 7.61
CA PRO A 41 -19.32 -22.35 8.65
C PRO A 41 -20.06 -21.26 9.44
N ASP A 42 -21.27 -21.57 9.92
CA ASP A 42 -22.21 -20.62 10.51
C ASP A 42 -21.62 -19.74 11.62
N ASP A 43 -20.82 -20.33 12.52
CA ASP A 43 -20.16 -19.60 13.61
C ASP A 43 -19.23 -18.50 13.08
N LEU A 44 -18.40 -18.83 12.09
CA LEU A 44 -17.48 -17.89 11.45
C LEU A 44 -18.25 -16.85 10.65
N ARG A 45 -19.29 -17.27 9.92
CA ARG A 45 -20.12 -16.35 9.13
C ARG A 45 -20.79 -15.31 10.02
N THR A 46 -21.32 -15.74 11.16
CA THR A 46 -21.99 -14.87 12.14
C THR A 46 -21.02 -13.85 12.74
N GLU A 47 -19.81 -14.29 13.09
CA GLU A 47 -18.75 -13.41 13.59
C GLU A 47 -18.36 -12.36 12.53
N LEU A 48 -18.07 -12.79 11.31
CA LEU A 48 -17.57 -11.92 10.24
C LEU A 48 -18.61 -10.91 9.75
N ARG A 49 -19.90 -11.25 9.76
CA ARG A 49 -20.99 -10.35 9.33
C ARG A 49 -21.13 -9.09 10.19
N ARG A 50 -20.69 -9.13 11.45
CA ARG A 50 -20.76 -8.00 12.38
C ARG A 50 -19.60 -7.00 12.20
N LEU A 51 -18.62 -7.34 11.37
CA LEU A 51 -17.40 -6.57 11.19
C LEU A 51 -17.42 -5.77 9.90
N SER A 52 -16.82 -4.58 9.92
CA SER A 52 -16.53 -3.82 8.70
C SER A 52 -15.48 -4.55 7.84
N ARG A 53 -15.37 -4.19 6.57
CA ARG A 53 -14.41 -4.82 5.64
C ARG A 53 -12.95 -4.78 6.14
N SER A 54 -12.52 -3.66 6.72
CA SER A 54 -11.17 -3.52 7.28
C SER A 54 -10.97 -4.39 8.53
N GLN A 55 -12.01 -4.49 9.36
CA GLN A 55 -12.02 -5.37 10.53
C GLN A 55 -12.03 -6.85 10.13
N GLN A 56 -12.79 -7.24 9.09
CA GLN A 56 -12.78 -8.60 8.54
C GLN A 56 -11.39 -9.00 8.07
N VAL A 57 -10.70 -8.14 7.30
CA VAL A 57 -9.32 -8.42 6.84
C VAL A 57 -8.39 -8.60 8.04
N THR A 58 -8.49 -7.71 9.03
CA THR A 58 -7.65 -7.77 10.24
C THR A 58 -7.91 -9.05 11.05
N ARG A 59 -9.20 -9.37 11.26
CA ARG A 59 -9.64 -10.55 11.99
C ARG A 59 -9.24 -11.83 11.27
N CYS A 60 -9.56 -11.98 9.99
CA CYS A 60 -9.19 -13.15 9.19
C CYS A 60 -7.68 -13.39 9.17
N ALA A 61 -6.87 -12.33 9.05
CA ALA A 61 -5.41 -12.43 9.08
C ALA A 61 -4.84 -12.92 10.42
N SER A 62 -5.62 -12.86 11.51
CA SER A 62 -5.23 -13.26 12.87
C SER A 62 -5.91 -14.54 13.37
N LEU A 63 -6.87 -15.10 12.62
CA LEU A 63 -7.55 -16.35 12.99
C LEU A 63 -6.51 -17.45 13.19
N ARG A 64 -6.68 -18.28 14.22
CA ARG A 64 -5.83 -19.46 14.49
C ARG A 64 -6.66 -20.72 14.33
N ASP A 65 -6.12 -21.71 13.65
CA ASP A 65 -6.71 -23.03 13.58
C ASP A 65 -6.40 -23.76 14.89
N ARG A 66 -7.41 -24.43 15.45
CA ARG A 66 -7.29 -25.23 16.65
C ARG A 66 -7.53 -26.69 16.27
N SER A 67 -6.81 -27.62 16.90
CA SER A 67 -6.94 -29.06 16.62
C SER A 67 -8.33 -29.62 16.94
N ALA A 68 -9.05 -28.98 17.86
CA ALA A 68 -10.41 -29.37 18.26
C ALA A 68 -11.49 -29.06 17.20
N LEU A 69 -11.16 -28.34 16.12
CA LEU A 69 -12.10 -27.99 15.05
C LEU A 69 -12.12 -29.05 13.96
N SER A 70 -13.26 -29.21 13.27
CA SER A 70 -13.37 -30.09 12.11
C SER A 70 -12.37 -29.70 11.01
N THR A 71 -11.98 -30.67 10.18
CA THR A 71 -11.06 -30.44 9.06
C THR A 71 -11.56 -29.32 8.14
N GLU A 72 -12.85 -29.33 7.78
CA GLU A 72 -13.49 -28.29 6.97
C GLU A 72 -13.31 -26.90 7.57
N HIS A 73 -13.59 -26.75 8.86
CA HIS A 73 -13.49 -25.48 9.57
C HIS A 73 -12.03 -24.99 9.58
N ARG A 74 -11.06 -25.89 9.83
CA ARG A 74 -9.63 -25.57 9.81
C ARG A 74 -9.15 -25.12 8.43
N MET A 75 -9.58 -25.79 7.37
CA MET A 75 -9.22 -25.41 6.00
C MET A 75 -9.82 -24.06 5.61
N THR A 76 -11.06 -23.79 6.03
CA THR A 76 -11.71 -22.48 5.84
C THR A 76 -10.95 -21.37 6.55
N ILE A 77 -10.56 -21.57 7.82
CA ILE A 77 -9.72 -20.63 8.57
C ILE A 77 -8.41 -20.36 7.82
N ARG A 78 -7.74 -21.41 7.32
CA ARG A 78 -6.47 -21.27 6.61
C ARG A 78 -6.62 -20.47 5.32
N ALA A 79 -7.68 -20.73 4.54
CA ALA A 79 -7.99 -20.00 3.32
C ALA A 79 -8.29 -18.51 3.59
N LEU A 80 -9.12 -18.23 4.61
CA LEU A 80 -9.44 -16.87 5.05
C LEU A 80 -8.17 -16.11 5.49
N ARG A 81 -7.32 -16.74 6.30
CA ARG A 81 -6.07 -16.17 6.78
C ARG A 81 -5.12 -15.81 5.64
N SER A 82 -4.85 -16.78 4.75
CA SER A 82 -3.97 -16.58 3.60
C SER A 82 -4.47 -15.46 2.70
N THR A 83 -5.79 -15.42 2.44
CA THR A 83 -6.38 -14.39 1.57
C THR A 83 -6.30 -13.01 2.22
N ALA A 84 -6.57 -12.90 3.52
CA ALA A 84 -6.49 -11.64 4.25
C ALA A 84 -5.06 -11.10 4.37
N GLN A 85 -4.07 -11.97 4.57
CA GLN A 85 -2.65 -11.60 4.55
C GLN A 85 -2.25 -11.05 3.17
N ARG A 86 -2.69 -11.70 2.09
CA ARG A 86 -2.46 -11.22 0.72
C ARG A 86 -3.08 -9.84 0.47
N VAL A 87 -4.30 -9.58 0.97
CA VAL A 87 -4.90 -8.24 0.92
C VAL A 87 -4.01 -7.20 1.60
N ARG A 88 -3.53 -7.48 2.82
CA ARG A 88 -2.66 -6.56 3.58
C ARG A 88 -1.36 -6.29 2.84
N HIS A 89 -0.75 -7.32 2.26
CA HIS A 89 0.48 -7.19 1.49
C HIS A 89 0.31 -6.29 0.26
N LEU A 90 -0.71 -6.55 -0.57
CA LEU A 90 -0.99 -5.75 -1.77
C LEU A 90 -1.35 -4.29 -1.44
N GLN A 91 -2.02 -4.06 -0.31
CA GLN A 91 -2.30 -2.70 0.17
C GLN A 91 -1.05 -1.99 0.71
N ALA A 92 -0.07 -2.72 1.27
CA ALA A 92 1.21 -2.17 1.67
C ALA A 92 2.02 -1.78 0.43
N GLU A 93 2.16 -2.69 -0.53
CA GLU A 93 2.83 -2.46 -1.81
C GLU A 93 2.27 -1.23 -2.54
N ALA A 94 0.94 -1.13 -2.69
CA ALA A 94 0.31 0.02 -3.35
C ALA A 94 0.53 1.36 -2.61
N ARG A 95 0.73 1.33 -1.28
CA ARG A 95 1.04 2.52 -0.48
C ARG A 95 2.51 2.90 -0.60
N GLU A 96 3.41 1.92 -0.59
CA GLU A 96 4.85 2.13 -0.77
C GLU A 96 5.16 2.76 -2.13
N LEU A 97 4.58 2.21 -3.21
CA LEU A 97 4.74 2.76 -4.57
C LEU A 97 4.20 4.18 -4.71
N ARG A 98 3.16 4.55 -3.94
CA ARG A 98 2.66 5.93 -3.89
C ARG A 98 3.66 6.86 -3.20
N THR A 99 4.20 6.47 -2.05
CA THR A 99 5.13 7.29 -1.27
C THR A 99 6.44 7.54 -2.03
N SER A 100 7.01 6.53 -2.70
CA SER A 100 8.25 6.69 -3.49
C SER A 100 8.11 7.71 -4.63
N SER A 101 6.90 7.86 -5.18
CA SER A 101 6.62 8.88 -6.20
C SER A 101 6.58 10.31 -5.63
N SER A 102 6.20 10.48 -4.35
CA SER A 102 6.13 11.79 -3.68
C SER A 102 7.46 12.23 -3.08
N SER A 103 8.28 11.28 -2.58
CA SER A 103 9.62 11.59 -2.02
C SER A 103 10.61 12.08 -3.08
N SER A 104 10.39 11.75 -4.36
CA SER A 104 11.22 12.21 -5.47
C SER A 104 10.93 13.66 -5.88
N SER A 105 9.84 14.26 -5.37
CA SER A 105 9.41 15.63 -5.68
C SER A 105 9.93 16.68 -4.69
N THR A 106 10.39 16.27 -3.50
CA THR A 106 10.76 17.20 -2.41
C THR A 106 12.24 17.62 -2.42
N ASN A 107 13.05 17.17 -3.38
CA ASN A 107 14.47 17.51 -3.46
C ASN A 107 14.84 18.08 -4.84
N ARG A 108 14.25 19.22 -5.22
CA ARG A 108 14.63 19.97 -6.44
C ARG A 108 14.84 21.48 -6.21
N HIS A 109 14.60 21.99 -5.01
CA HIS A 109 14.94 23.38 -4.63
C HIS A 109 15.73 23.40 -3.32
N GLN A 110 16.93 22.79 -3.30
CA GLN A 110 18.01 23.35 -2.50
C GLN A 110 18.47 24.60 -3.24
N ASN A 111 18.04 25.75 -2.74
CA ASN A 111 18.39 27.07 -3.27
C ASN A 111 19.92 27.25 -3.23
N PRO A 112 20.61 27.44 -4.38
CA PRO A 112 22.06 27.62 -4.41
C PRO A 112 22.54 29.03 -3.98
N TRP A 113 21.63 29.97 -3.74
CA TRP A 113 21.95 31.41 -3.63
C TRP A 113 21.77 32.00 -2.22
N SER A 114 21.78 31.19 -1.16
CA SER A 114 21.66 31.69 0.22
C SER A 114 22.94 32.36 0.76
N TYR A 115 24.03 32.38 -0.01
CA TYR A 115 25.28 33.03 0.34
C TYR A 115 25.54 34.17 -0.66
N SER A 116 25.16 35.40 -0.31
CA SER A 116 25.71 36.69 -0.80
C SER A 116 24.75 37.84 -0.50
N ALA A 117 24.58 38.17 0.78
CA ALA A 117 24.08 39.49 1.19
C ALA A 117 24.96 40.07 2.30
N SER A 118 26.27 39.84 2.20
CA SER A 118 27.26 40.45 3.06
C SER A 118 28.45 40.80 2.19
N VAL A 119 28.83 42.09 2.22
CA VAL A 119 29.97 42.71 1.53
C VAL A 119 29.67 43.14 0.09
N GLN A 120 29.33 44.42 -0.11
CA GLN A 120 30.29 45.44 -0.61
C GLN A 120 29.54 46.75 -0.88
N SER A 121 29.73 47.77 -0.04
CA SER A 121 29.71 49.20 -0.43
C SER A 121 30.23 50.06 0.73
N ARG A 122 31.55 50.16 0.82
CA ARG A 122 32.30 51.36 1.26
C ARG A 122 33.10 51.82 0.01
N PRO A 123 33.65 53.07 -0.14
CA PRO A 123 33.84 54.16 0.85
C PRO A 123 33.66 55.65 0.34
N HIS A 124 33.73 56.63 1.29
CA HIS A 124 34.28 58.04 1.29
C HIS A 124 33.99 59.08 0.16
N PRO A 125 34.37 60.39 0.25
CA PRO A 125 34.58 61.42 1.32
C PRO A 125 33.66 62.66 1.09
N ALA A 126 33.62 63.78 1.84
CA ALA A 126 34.61 64.59 2.56
C ALA A 126 34.00 65.32 3.76
#